data_AF-A0A6G2Q6F1-F1
#
_entry.id   AF-A0A6G2Q6F1-F1
#
_cell.length_a   1.000
_cell.length_b   1.000
_cell.length_c   1.000
_cell.angle_alpha   90.00
_cell.angle_beta   90.00
_cell.angle_gamma   90.00
#
_symmetry.space_group_name_H-M   'P 1'
#
loop_
_entity.id
_entity.type
_entity.pdbx_description
1 polymer ?
#
loop_
_entity_poly.entity_id
_entity_poly.type
_entity_poly.pdbx_seq_one_letter_code
_entity_poly.pdbx_strand_id
1 'polypeptide(L)'
;TVRQAVLRQRDRPRRGERGARRILPPGLVEDVTVWFGWHYTAGGDVWVSDPRGLPGTRAPHVPLLRDGARCSTLELFGGDPVLLTGPRPGPWPRAAWGAARRLGVPLQVHGIGGDGAYEDPEGVWAKAYGTTGGGAVLVRPDGVVAWRASGAPDDAEDVLHAALARMFGR
;
A
#
# COMPACT_ATOMS: atom_id res chain seq x y z
N THR A 1 12.07 18.64 15.94
CA THR A 1 12.89 19.64 16.68
C THR A 1 14.29 19.10 16.93
N VAL A 2 15.31 19.95 17.06
CA VAL A 2 16.72 19.56 17.36
C VAL A 2 16.82 18.60 18.56
N ARG A 3 15.96 18.79 19.58
CA ARG A 3 15.85 17.89 20.74
C ARG A 3 15.53 16.43 20.39
N GLN A 4 14.67 16.19 19.39
CA GLN A 4 14.39 14.83 18.92
C GLN A 4 15.56 14.25 18.13
N ALA A 5 16.29 15.07 17.35
CA ALA A 5 17.47 14.61 16.62
C ALA A 5 18.61 14.17 17.54
N VAL A 6 18.84 14.91 18.64
CA VAL A 6 19.87 14.58 19.65
C VAL A 6 19.52 13.32 20.43
N LEU A 7 18.24 13.13 20.78
CA LEU A 7 17.79 11.88 21.42
C LEU A 7 17.98 10.67 20.49
N ARG A 8 17.68 10.80 19.19
CA ARG A 8 17.89 9.74 18.18
C ARG A 8 19.35 9.34 18.02
N GLN A 9 20.29 10.29 18.03
CA GLN A 9 21.71 9.97 17.90
C GLN A 9 22.23 9.13 19.08
N ARG A 10 21.70 9.35 20.28
CA ARG A 10 22.07 8.62 21.49
C ARG A 10 21.43 7.24 21.60
N ASP A 11 20.30 7.03 20.91
CA ASP A 11 19.47 5.83 21.04
C ASP A 11 19.67 4.80 19.91
N ARG A 12 20.60 5.08 18.97
CA ARG A 12 20.95 4.18 17.86
C ARG A 12 21.56 2.88 18.37
N PRO A 13 21.04 1.72 17.95
CA PRO A 13 21.59 0.44 18.36
C PRO A 13 23.00 0.26 17.81
N ARG A 14 23.90 -0.28 18.63
CA ARG A 14 25.13 -0.91 18.12
C ARG A 14 24.70 -2.20 17.41
N ARG A 15 25.29 -2.46 16.25
CA ARG A 15 24.96 -3.59 15.36
C ARG A 15 25.03 -4.91 16.15
N GLY A 16 23.89 -5.52 16.49
CA GLY A 16 23.85 -6.82 17.18
C GLY A 16 22.55 -7.17 17.92
N GLU A 17 21.76 -6.18 18.35
CA GLU A 17 20.56 -6.44 19.16
C GLU A 17 19.30 -6.54 18.27
N ARG A 18 18.87 -7.77 17.95
CA ARG A 18 17.57 -8.05 17.29
C ARG A 18 16.71 -8.89 18.23
N GLY A 19 15.51 -8.40 18.58
CA GLY A 19 14.43 -9.28 19.08
C GLY A 19 13.50 -8.75 20.18
N ALA A 20 13.84 -7.69 20.91
CA ALA A 20 12.95 -7.17 21.96
C ALA A 20 12.04 -6.05 21.41
N ARG A 21 10.71 -6.16 21.59
CA ARG A 21 9.80 -5.00 21.49
C ARG A 21 10.29 -3.96 22.51
N ARG A 22 10.86 -2.86 22.01
CA ARG A 22 11.52 -1.85 22.83
C ARG A 22 10.46 -0.92 23.41
N ILE A 23 10.37 -0.84 24.73
CA ILE A 23 9.52 0.17 25.39
C ILE A 23 10.22 1.51 25.21
N LEU A 24 9.70 2.35 24.31
CA LEU A 24 10.23 3.69 24.11
C LEU A 24 9.71 4.66 25.19
N PRO A 25 10.51 5.68 25.58
CA PRO A 25 10.04 6.73 26.46
C PRO A 25 8.83 7.47 25.86
N PRO A 26 7.94 8.04 26.70
CA PRO A 26 6.75 8.76 26.23
C PRO A 26 7.09 9.88 25.25
N GLY A 27 6.41 9.90 24.11
CA GLY A 27 6.62 10.90 23.04
C GLY A 27 7.76 10.60 22.07
N LEU A 28 8.46 9.47 22.22
CA LEU A 28 9.42 8.97 21.24
C LEU A 28 8.76 7.90 20.36
N VAL A 29 8.81 8.12 19.05
CA VAL A 29 8.32 7.20 18.02
C VAL A 29 9.50 6.37 17.51
N GLU A 30 9.32 5.06 17.32
CA GLU A 30 10.37 4.19 16.78
C GLU A 30 10.90 4.74 15.46
N ASP A 31 12.23 4.71 15.27
CA ASP A 31 12.85 5.23 14.05
C ASP A 31 12.20 4.62 12.80
N VAL A 32 11.88 3.32 12.78
CA VAL A 32 11.18 2.70 11.64
C VAL A 32 9.81 3.33 11.35
N THR A 33 9.07 3.72 12.38
CA THR A 33 7.79 4.43 12.25
C THR A 33 8.03 5.87 11.81
N VAL A 34 9.12 6.50 12.28
CA VAL A 34 9.56 7.81 11.80
C VAL A 34 9.96 7.79 10.33
N TRP A 35 10.52 6.72 9.80
CA TRP A 35 10.94 6.67 8.40
C TRP A 35 9.80 6.21 7.49
N PHE A 36 8.95 5.30 7.97
CA PHE A 36 8.05 4.54 7.10
C PHE A 36 6.59 4.49 7.56
N GLY A 37 6.28 4.95 8.77
CA GLY A 37 4.95 4.92 9.37
C GLY A 37 4.15 6.23 9.26
N TRP A 38 4.58 7.14 8.39
CA TRP A 38 3.82 8.36 8.11
C TRP A 38 2.49 8.03 7.41
N HIS A 39 1.44 8.75 7.79
CA HIS A 39 0.09 8.59 7.27
C HIS A 39 -0.43 9.95 6.77
N TYR A 40 -0.69 10.04 5.47
CA TYR A 40 -1.38 11.18 4.86
C TYR A 40 -2.87 11.10 5.17
N THR A 41 -3.31 11.86 6.17
CA THR A 41 -4.72 11.98 6.56
C THR A 41 -5.20 13.43 6.47
N ALA A 42 -6.49 13.63 6.20
CA ALA A 42 -7.14 14.95 6.29
C ALA A 42 -7.43 15.38 7.75
N GLY A 43 -7.20 14.48 8.72
CA GLY A 43 -7.29 14.69 10.16
C GLY A 43 -7.09 13.38 10.92
N GLY A 44 -6.24 13.36 11.96
CA GLY A 44 -5.93 12.16 12.75
C GLY A 44 -4.42 11.99 13.02
N ASP A 45 -4.05 10.86 13.61
CA ASP A 45 -2.66 10.56 13.95
C ASP A 45 -1.80 10.40 12.69
N VAL A 46 -0.73 11.20 12.62
CA VAL A 46 0.24 11.21 11.52
C VAL A 46 1.14 9.97 11.54
N TRP A 47 1.18 9.27 12.67
CA TRP A 47 2.02 8.10 12.90
C TRP A 47 1.16 6.85 13.07
N VAL A 48 1.38 5.86 12.22
CA VAL A 48 0.71 4.56 12.34
C VAL A 48 1.77 3.48 12.57
N SER A 49 1.70 2.81 13.71
CA SER A 49 2.67 1.78 14.12
C SER A 49 2.59 0.49 13.29
N ASP A 50 1.43 0.23 12.67
CA ASP A 50 1.24 -0.89 11.75
C ASP A 50 0.36 -0.43 10.56
N PRO A 51 0.96 0.11 9.49
CA PRO A 51 0.21 0.78 8.44
C PRO A 51 -0.67 -0.18 7.61
N ARG A 52 -0.34 -1.48 7.52
CA ARG A 52 -1.09 -2.53 6.79
C ARG A 52 -1.78 -2.07 5.49
N GLY A 53 -1.09 -1.27 4.67
CA GLY A 53 -1.65 -0.72 3.43
C GLY A 53 -2.91 0.12 3.63
N LEU A 54 -3.03 0.84 4.74
CA LEU A 54 -4.09 1.81 4.97
C LEU A 54 -4.00 2.92 3.92
N PRO A 55 -5.13 3.43 3.41
CA PRO A 55 -5.15 4.65 2.62
C PRO A 55 -4.35 5.76 3.31
N GLY A 56 -3.50 6.45 2.55
CA GLY A 56 -2.59 7.48 3.04
C GLY A 56 -1.23 6.97 3.55
N THR A 57 -1.01 5.66 3.65
CA THR A 57 0.28 5.08 4.05
C THR A 57 1.05 4.54 2.84
N ARG A 58 2.36 4.32 2.99
CA ARG A 58 3.16 3.67 1.95
C ARG A 58 2.66 2.25 1.71
N ALA A 59 2.65 1.84 0.44
CA ALA A 59 2.34 0.49 0.01
C ALA A 59 3.31 -0.51 0.70
N PRO A 60 2.79 -1.58 1.31
CA PRO A 60 3.62 -2.63 1.89
C PRO A 60 4.55 -3.27 0.84
N HIS A 61 5.77 -3.58 1.27
CA HIS A 61 6.67 -4.45 0.53
C HIS A 61 6.21 -5.90 0.68
N VAL A 62 5.90 -6.55 -0.43
CA VAL A 62 5.58 -7.98 -0.49
C VAL A 62 6.47 -8.62 -1.56
N PRO A 63 7.24 -9.67 -1.23
CA PRO A 63 7.98 -10.46 -2.22
C PRO A 63 7.01 -11.15 -3.16
N LEU A 64 7.27 -11.06 -4.47
CA LEU A 64 6.48 -11.67 -5.53
C LEU A 64 7.38 -12.42 -6.49
N LEU A 65 6.78 -13.26 -7.35
CA LEU A 65 7.43 -13.78 -8.54
C LEU A 65 6.72 -13.26 -9.80
N ARG A 66 7.49 -13.02 -10.85
CA ARG A 66 6.99 -12.79 -12.20
C ARG A 66 7.80 -13.65 -13.15
N ASP A 67 7.15 -14.55 -13.87
CA ASP A 67 7.81 -15.48 -14.80
C ASP A 67 8.98 -16.24 -14.12
N GLY A 68 8.79 -16.62 -12.85
CA GLY A 68 9.80 -17.28 -12.01
C GLY A 68 10.91 -16.37 -11.44
N ALA A 69 11.00 -15.11 -11.85
CA ALA A 69 11.96 -14.15 -11.32
C ALA A 69 11.41 -13.43 -10.08
N ARG A 70 12.26 -13.23 -9.06
CA ARG A 70 11.91 -12.51 -7.84
C ARG A 70 11.74 -11.01 -8.11
N CYS A 71 10.65 -10.44 -7.62
CA CYS A 71 10.39 -9.00 -7.64
C CYS A 71 9.66 -8.59 -6.34
N SER A 72 9.35 -7.30 -6.23
CA SER A 72 8.60 -6.72 -5.12
C SER A 72 7.38 -5.97 -5.61
N THR A 73 6.32 -5.92 -4.79
CA THR A 73 5.20 -4.98 -5.01
C THR A 73 5.68 -3.55 -5.22
N LEU A 74 6.79 -3.13 -4.59
CA LEU A 74 7.31 -1.78 -4.72
C LEU A 74 7.84 -1.46 -6.13
N GLU A 75 8.27 -2.48 -6.88
CA GLU A 75 8.75 -2.31 -8.26
C GLU A 75 7.61 -2.06 -9.26
N LEU A 76 6.35 -2.23 -8.82
CA LEU A 76 5.17 -1.98 -9.64
C LEU A 76 4.80 -0.50 -9.70
N PHE A 77 5.37 0.33 -8.82
CA PHE A 77 5.02 1.74 -8.69
C PHE A 77 6.13 2.65 -9.24
N GLY A 78 5.86 3.96 -9.34
CA GLY A 78 6.81 4.96 -9.85
C GLY A 78 6.48 5.55 -11.22
N GLY A 79 5.45 5.03 -11.90
CA GLY A 79 4.93 5.54 -13.17
C GLY A 79 3.49 6.02 -13.05
N ASP A 80 2.57 5.33 -13.71
CA ASP A 80 1.13 5.57 -13.60
C ASP A 80 0.56 5.07 -12.25
N PRO A 81 -0.65 5.51 -11.85
CA PRO A 81 -1.38 4.86 -10.77
C PRO A 81 -1.60 3.36 -11.08
N VAL A 82 -1.61 2.56 -10.03
CA VAL A 82 -1.71 1.10 -10.13
C VAL A 82 -2.87 0.58 -9.29
N LEU A 83 -3.73 -0.24 -9.89
CA LEU A 83 -4.69 -1.06 -9.19
C LEU A 83 -4.12 -2.48 -9.01
N LEU A 84 -3.84 -2.86 -7.77
CA LEU A 84 -3.54 -4.24 -7.41
C LEU A 84 -4.83 -5.00 -7.11
N THR A 85 -5.01 -6.19 -7.65
CA THR A 85 -6.16 -7.05 -7.38
C THR A 85 -5.73 -8.40 -6.82
N GLY A 86 -6.56 -8.99 -5.97
CA GLY A 86 -6.29 -10.34 -5.45
C GLY A 86 -6.48 -11.47 -6.48
N PRO A 87 -6.22 -12.72 -6.09
CA PRO A 87 -6.28 -13.91 -6.96
C PRO A 87 -7.67 -14.21 -7.55
N ARG A 88 -8.74 -13.60 -7.02
CA ARG A 88 -10.11 -13.70 -7.54
C ARG A 88 -10.61 -12.30 -7.89
N PRO A 89 -10.05 -11.66 -8.94
CA PRO A 89 -10.21 -10.23 -9.16
C PRO A 89 -11.63 -9.81 -9.55
N GLY A 90 -12.51 -10.75 -9.92
CA GLY A 90 -13.91 -10.48 -10.22
C GLY A 90 -14.06 -9.35 -11.26
N PRO A 91 -14.87 -8.30 -10.99
CA PRO A 91 -15.10 -7.22 -11.94
C PRO A 91 -13.99 -6.16 -11.97
N TRP A 92 -13.00 -6.20 -11.06
CA TRP A 92 -12.02 -5.12 -10.91
C TRP A 92 -11.27 -4.74 -12.19
N PRO A 93 -10.77 -5.69 -13.02
CA PRO A 93 -10.07 -5.31 -14.26
C PRO A 93 -10.97 -4.56 -15.24
N ARG A 94 -12.23 -4.98 -15.38
CA ARG A 94 -13.22 -4.30 -16.24
C ARG A 94 -13.62 -2.94 -15.68
N ALA A 95 -13.87 -2.88 -14.38
CA ALA A 95 -14.17 -1.64 -13.66
C ALA A 95 -13.04 -0.62 -13.79
N ALA A 96 -11.79 -1.05 -13.66
CA ALA A 96 -10.60 -0.22 -13.83
C ALA A 96 -10.53 0.42 -15.20
N TRP A 97 -10.75 -0.39 -16.25
CA TRP A 97 -10.78 0.11 -17.62
C TRP A 97 -11.89 1.15 -17.84
N GLY A 98 -13.11 0.86 -17.37
CA GLY A 98 -14.25 1.77 -17.48
C GLY A 98 -14.04 3.09 -16.73
N ALA A 99 -13.63 3.00 -15.47
CA ALA A 99 -13.39 4.15 -14.59
C ALA A 99 -12.27 5.06 -15.10
N ALA A 100 -11.13 4.48 -15.50
CA ALA A 100 -9.99 5.23 -16.02
C ALA A 100 -10.31 5.92 -17.35
N ARG A 101 -11.02 5.23 -18.25
CA ARG A 101 -11.48 5.79 -19.53
C ARG A 101 -12.45 6.95 -19.33
N ARG A 102 -13.42 6.81 -18.41
CA ARG A 102 -14.37 7.89 -18.07
C ARG A 102 -13.67 9.14 -17.54
N LEU A 103 -12.61 8.97 -16.76
CA LEU A 103 -11.85 10.07 -16.19
C LEU A 103 -10.75 10.59 -17.13
N GLY A 104 -10.39 9.84 -18.17
CA GLY A 104 -9.31 10.21 -19.10
C GLY A 104 -7.92 10.20 -18.43
N VAL A 105 -7.66 9.23 -17.56
CA VAL A 105 -6.39 9.07 -16.82
C VAL A 105 -5.78 7.70 -17.07
N PRO A 106 -4.44 7.55 -16.99
CA PRO A 106 -3.82 6.24 -17.05
C PRO A 106 -4.09 5.45 -15.75
N LEU A 107 -4.19 4.13 -15.88
CA LEU A 107 -4.30 3.20 -14.76
C LEU A 107 -3.75 1.84 -15.18
N GLN A 108 -2.73 1.35 -14.48
CA GLN A 108 -2.23 -0.01 -14.64
C GLN A 108 -3.01 -0.96 -13.74
N VAL A 109 -3.22 -2.20 -14.17
CA VAL A 109 -3.89 -3.23 -13.36
C VAL A 109 -2.99 -4.45 -13.25
N HIS A 110 -2.70 -4.88 -12.03
CA HIS A 110 -1.86 -6.04 -11.76
C HIS A 110 -2.56 -6.99 -10.79
N GLY A 111 -2.80 -8.22 -11.27
CA GLY A 111 -3.30 -9.32 -10.45
C GLY A 111 -2.18 -10.00 -9.67
N ILE A 112 -2.39 -10.16 -8.36
CA ILE A 112 -1.48 -10.83 -7.44
C ILE A 112 -2.07 -12.19 -7.05
N GLY A 113 -1.37 -13.26 -7.41
CA GLY A 113 -1.81 -14.65 -7.32
C GLY A 113 -2.86 -15.04 -8.36
N GLY A 114 -3.35 -16.28 -8.28
CA GLY A 114 -4.32 -16.82 -9.24
C GLY A 114 -3.75 -16.83 -10.66
N ASP A 115 -4.57 -16.47 -11.65
CA ASP A 115 -4.16 -16.34 -13.05
C ASP A 115 -3.52 -14.97 -13.37
N GLY A 116 -3.11 -14.21 -12.34
CA GLY A 116 -2.44 -12.92 -12.48
C GLY A 116 -1.00 -13.04 -12.97
N ALA A 117 -0.43 -11.91 -13.43
CA ALA A 117 0.96 -11.86 -13.90
C ALA A 117 2.01 -11.97 -12.78
N TYR A 118 1.58 -11.84 -11.52
CA TYR A 118 2.45 -11.89 -10.36
C TYR A 118 1.99 -12.99 -9.43
N GLU A 119 2.91 -13.87 -9.03
CA GLU A 119 2.66 -14.88 -8.02
C GLU A 119 2.98 -14.32 -6.63
N ASP A 120 2.21 -14.74 -5.63
CA ASP A 120 2.47 -14.49 -4.20
C ASP A 120 2.68 -15.85 -3.51
N PRO A 121 3.89 -16.43 -3.57
CA PRO A 121 4.14 -17.79 -3.07
C PRO A 121 3.90 -17.93 -1.57
N GLU A 122 4.07 -16.85 -0.81
CA GLU A 122 3.87 -16.83 0.65
C GLU A 122 2.41 -16.53 1.03
N GLY A 123 1.57 -16.10 0.08
CA GLY A 123 0.17 -15.77 0.31
C GLY A 123 -0.05 -14.60 1.28
N VAL A 124 0.93 -13.70 1.39
CA VAL A 124 0.94 -12.63 2.40
C VAL A 124 0.40 -11.30 1.89
N TRP A 125 0.20 -11.13 0.58
CA TRP A 125 -0.20 -9.87 -0.03
C TRP A 125 -1.50 -9.32 0.56
N ALA A 126 -2.57 -10.12 0.57
CA ALA A 126 -3.88 -9.68 1.02
C ALA A 126 -3.85 -9.21 2.49
N LYS A 127 -3.12 -9.94 3.34
CA LYS A 127 -2.92 -9.57 4.75
C LYS A 127 -2.10 -8.28 4.89
N ALA A 128 -1.00 -8.15 4.14
CA ALA A 128 -0.13 -6.98 4.20
C ALA A 128 -0.86 -5.70 3.78
N TYR A 129 -1.72 -5.79 2.76
CA TYR A 129 -2.50 -4.67 2.24
C TYR A 129 -3.86 -4.46 2.94
N GLY A 130 -4.21 -5.32 3.90
CA GLY A 130 -5.48 -5.27 4.62
C GLY A 130 -6.69 -5.43 3.71
N THR A 131 -6.62 -6.36 2.78
CA THR A 131 -7.69 -6.71 1.81
C THR A 131 -7.94 -8.22 1.80
N THR A 132 -8.72 -8.73 0.84
CA THR A 132 -8.98 -10.17 0.66
C THR A 132 -8.62 -10.61 -0.74
N GLY A 133 -8.76 -11.92 -1.02
CA GLY A 133 -8.49 -12.46 -2.35
C GLY A 133 -9.40 -11.90 -3.47
N GLY A 134 -10.56 -11.33 -3.13
CA GLY A 134 -11.45 -10.66 -4.10
C GLY A 134 -11.39 -9.13 -4.05
N GLY A 135 -10.50 -8.59 -3.25
CA GLY A 135 -10.36 -7.14 -3.07
C GLY A 135 -9.41 -6.50 -4.07
N ALA A 136 -9.31 -5.18 -3.95
CA ALA A 136 -8.43 -4.34 -4.76
C ALA A 136 -7.81 -3.22 -3.92
N VAL A 137 -6.66 -2.73 -4.36
CA VAL A 137 -5.92 -1.62 -3.75
C VAL A 137 -5.45 -0.68 -4.86
N LEU A 138 -5.86 0.58 -4.77
CA LEU A 138 -5.36 1.64 -5.63
C LEU A 138 -4.14 2.28 -4.98
N VAL A 139 -3.03 2.29 -5.70
CA VAL A 139 -1.75 2.86 -5.28
C VAL A 139 -1.37 3.98 -6.23
N ARG A 140 -0.94 5.11 -5.65
CA ARG A 140 -0.47 6.29 -6.38
C ARG A 140 0.88 6.04 -7.05
N PRO A 141 1.27 6.87 -8.04
CA PRO A 141 2.62 6.88 -8.61
C PRO A 141 3.75 6.91 -7.59
N ASP A 142 3.57 7.61 -6.46
CA ASP A 142 4.56 7.74 -5.38
C ASP A 142 4.59 6.55 -4.39
N GLY A 143 3.84 5.48 -4.68
CA GLY A 143 3.78 4.28 -3.85
C GLY A 143 2.95 4.45 -2.57
N VAL A 144 2.11 5.47 -2.48
CA VAL A 144 1.15 5.65 -1.38
C VAL A 144 -0.19 5.01 -1.73
N VAL A 145 -0.77 4.25 -0.81
CA VAL A 145 -2.11 3.68 -0.99
C VAL A 145 -3.13 4.81 -1.02
N ALA A 146 -3.86 4.97 -2.12
CA ALA A 146 -4.94 5.96 -2.22
C ALA A 146 -6.26 5.41 -1.70
N TRP A 147 -6.54 4.14 -1.96
CA TRP A 147 -7.83 3.51 -1.66
C TRP A 147 -7.70 1.98 -1.64
N ARG A 148 -8.59 1.28 -0.93
CA ARG A 148 -8.69 -0.18 -0.96
C ARG A 148 -10.12 -0.64 -0.75
N ALA A 149 -10.44 -1.82 -1.24
CA ALA A 149 -11.67 -2.56 -0.96
C ALA A 149 -11.37 -4.02 -0.67
N SER A 150 -12.12 -4.61 0.27
CA SER A 150 -12.03 -6.03 0.64
C SER A 150 -12.70 -6.95 -0.38
N GLY A 151 -13.57 -6.43 -1.26
CA GLY A 151 -14.31 -7.17 -2.27
C GLY A 151 -15.00 -6.21 -3.23
N ALA A 152 -15.42 -6.70 -4.40
CA ALA A 152 -16.13 -5.87 -5.37
C ALA A 152 -17.61 -5.73 -5.04
N PRO A 153 -18.15 -4.50 -4.95
CA PRO A 153 -19.59 -4.27 -4.95
C PRO A 153 -20.16 -4.37 -6.37
N ASP A 154 -21.49 -4.37 -6.50
CA ASP A 154 -22.18 -4.43 -7.80
C ASP A 154 -21.82 -3.23 -8.71
N ASP A 155 -21.54 -2.07 -8.12
CA ASP A 155 -21.17 -0.80 -8.74
C ASP A 155 -19.64 -0.54 -8.75
N ALA A 156 -18.83 -1.61 -8.85
CA ALA A 156 -17.37 -1.53 -8.75
C ALA A 156 -16.71 -0.47 -9.67
N GLU A 157 -17.27 -0.23 -10.87
CA GLU A 157 -16.77 0.82 -11.77
C GLU A 157 -16.97 2.22 -11.19
N ASP A 158 -18.17 2.52 -10.66
CA ASP A 158 -18.48 3.85 -10.10
C ASP A 158 -17.70 4.11 -8.81
N VAL A 159 -17.55 3.09 -7.95
CA VAL A 159 -16.73 3.17 -6.74
C VAL A 159 -15.27 3.46 -7.09
N LEU A 160 -14.71 2.75 -8.07
CA LEU A 160 -13.33 2.97 -8.50
C LEU A 160 -13.15 4.31 -9.21
N HIS A 161 -14.14 4.74 -10.00
CA HIS A 161 -14.15 6.06 -10.63
C HIS A 161 -14.09 7.18 -9.58
N ALA A 162 -14.90 7.10 -8.53
CA ALA A 162 -14.88 8.06 -7.43
C ALA A 162 -13.52 8.07 -6.70
N ALA A 163 -12.91 6.90 -6.47
CA ALA A 163 -11.58 6.81 -5.86
C ALA A 163 -10.49 7.47 -6.72
N LEU A 164 -10.51 7.24 -8.04
CA LEU A 164 -9.60 7.89 -8.98
C LEU A 164 -9.84 9.41 -9.05
N ALA A 165 -11.09 9.86 -9.13
CA ALA A 165 -11.44 11.27 -9.16
C ALA A 165 -10.90 12.00 -7.92
N ARG A 166 -11.09 11.41 -6.73
CA ARG A 166 -10.54 11.94 -5.48
C ARG A 166 -9.01 11.99 -5.47
N MET A 167 -8.34 10.97 -6.01
CA MET A 167 -6.88 10.94 -6.11
C MET A 167 -6.33 12.05 -7.02
N PHE A 168 -7.05 12.39 -8.10
CA PHE A 168 -6.68 13.44 -9.04
C PHE A 168 -7.28 14.82 -8.75
N GLY A 169 -8.09 14.95 -7.68
CA GLY A 169 -8.71 16.22 -7.27
C GLY A 169 -9.83 16.72 -8.20
N ARG A 170 -10.63 15.81 -8.75
CA ARG A 170 -11.77 16.11 -9.65
C ARG A 170 -13.11 15.77 -9.01
#